data_AF-A0A957BAL4-F1
#
_entry.id   AF-A0A957BAL4-F1
#
_cell.length_a   1.000
_cell.length_b   1.000
_cell.length_c   1.000
_cell.angle_alpha   90.00
_cell.angle_beta   90.00
_cell.angle_gamma   90.00
#
_symmetry.space_group_name_H-M   'P 1'
#
loop_
_entity.id
_entity.type
_entity.pdbx_description
1 polymer ?
#
loop_
_entity_poly.entity_id
_entity_poly.type
_entity_poly.pdbx_seq_one_letter_code
_entity_poly.pdbx_strand_id
1 'polypeptide(L)'
;CPVMQYHSEYNPVTHPKQDRTPWNIQERTGDDSVVPIFKHLVEIRQALLPYIWREAQYSAESGQPMMRALQLTEPEASPYQYYFGRSLLVCPVVEPNQAQWECYLPYGQWSSLWDGTTYAGGQSITVDTPLDRIPVFYAPGSLDEDIVHQIRSLPQ
;
A
#
# COMPACT_ATOMS: atom_id res chain seq x y z
N CYS A 1 -2.41 2.81 4.13
CA CYS A 1 -3.53 3.45 4.85
C CYS A 1 -3.10 3.92 6.25
N PRO A 2 -3.80 4.90 6.85
CA PRO A 2 -3.47 5.44 8.18
C PRO A 2 -3.56 4.41 9.31
N VAL A 3 -4.71 3.75 9.45
CA VAL A 3 -4.93 2.67 10.43
C VAL A 3 -5.15 1.36 9.69
N MET A 4 -4.43 0.31 10.10
CA MET A 4 -4.60 -1.05 9.59
C MET A 4 -5.27 -1.89 10.66
N GLN A 5 -6.44 -2.43 10.33
CA GLN A 5 -7.24 -3.23 11.25
C GLN A 5 -8.07 -4.23 10.43
N TYR A 6 -8.19 -5.46 10.94
CA TYR A 6 -9.14 -6.43 10.43
C TYR A 6 -10.27 -6.61 11.44
N HIS A 7 -11.46 -6.90 10.94
CA HIS A 7 -12.66 -7.12 11.75
C HIS A 7 -13.53 -8.21 11.13
N SER A 8 -14.42 -8.77 11.94
CA SER A 8 -15.46 -9.69 11.50
C SER A 8 -16.77 -9.32 12.15
N GLU A 9 -17.85 -9.32 11.35
CA GLU A 9 -19.20 -9.17 11.84
C GLU A 9 -19.59 -10.32 12.80
N TYR A 10 -20.57 -10.06 13.67
CA TYR A 10 -21.17 -11.08 14.52
C TYR A 10 -21.65 -12.27 13.68
N ASN A 11 -21.32 -13.48 14.13
CA ASN A 11 -21.80 -14.71 13.55
C ASN A 11 -22.37 -15.61 14.68
N PRO A 12 -23.68 -15.95 14.65
CA PRO A 12 -24.25 -16.87 15.64
C PRO A 12 -23.76 -18.31 15.44
N VAL A 13 -23.24 -18.64 14.26
CA VAL A 13 -22.67 -19.96 13.95
C VAL A 13 -21.21 -19.99 14.40
N THR A 14 -20.83 -21.01 15.16
CA THR A 14 -19.45 -21.14 15.65
C THR A 14 -18.47 -21.61 14.57
N HIS A 15 -18.95 -22.32 13.54
CA HIS A 15 -18.16 -22.84 12.42
C HIS A 15 -18.90 -22.80 11.07
N PRO A 16 -18.23 -22.42 9.96
CA PRO A 16 -16.87 -21.90 9.92
C PRO A 16 -16.78 -20.52 10.60
N LYS A 17 -15.63 -20.24 11.21
CA LYS A 17 -15.36 -18.94 11.83
C LYS A 17 -15.37 -17.85 10.77
N GLN A 18 -15.90 -16.67 11.08
CA GLN A 18 -15.95 -15.55 10.15
C GLN A 18 -14.82 -14.55 10.37
N ASP A 19 -13.85 -14.88 11.20
CA ASP A 19 -12.72 -14.02 11.55
C ASP A 19 -11.93 -13.63 10.30
N ARG A 20 -11.53 -12.37 10.18
CA ARG A 20 -10.67 -11.88 9.07
C ARG A 20 -9.18 -12.01 9.40
N THR A 21 -8.84 -12.91 10.33
CA THR A 21 -7.46 -13.21 10.66
C THR A 21 -6.80 -13.98 9.52
N PRO A 22 -5.50 -13.78 9.25
CA PRO A 22 -4.82 -14.45 8.14
C PRO A 22 -4.91 -15.98 8.20
N TRP A 23 -4.74 -16.58 9.39
CA TRP A 23 -4.84 -18.03 9.58
C TRP A 23 -6.24 -18.58 9.33
N ASN A 24 -7.31 -17.84 9.70
CA ASN A 24 -8.68 -18.27 9.42
C ASN A 24 -9.00 -18.16 7.92
N ILE A 25 -8.51 -17.11 7.25
CA ILE A 25 -8.69 -16.97 5.81
C ILE A 25 -7.98 -18.11 5.08
N GLN A 26 -6.71 -18.40 5.42
CA GLN A 26 -5.98 -19.55 4.88
C GLN A 26 -6.74 -20.88 5.06
N GLU A 27 -7.22 -21.16 6.28
CA GLU A 27 -7.99 -22.38 6.56
C GLU A 27 -9.27 -22.48 5.70
N ARG A 28 -9.97 -21.34 5.52
CA ARG A 28 -11.24 -21.29 4.78
C ARG A 28 -11.07 -21.36 3.27
N THR A 29 -10.02 -20.78 2.73
CA THR A 29 -9.75 -20.76 1.28
C THR A 29 -8.93 -21.97 0.84
N GLY A 30 -8.19 -22.60 1.75
CA GLY A 30 -7.20 -23.62 1.43
C GLY A 30 -5.96 -23.04 0.74
N ASP A 31 -5.75 -21.73 0.81
CA ASP A 31 -4.63 -21.03 0.16
C ASP A 31 -3.49 -20.78 1.16
N ASP A 32 -2.46 -21.62 1.08
CA ASP A 32 -1.29 -21.57 1.95
C ASP A 32 -0.40 -20.32 1.76
N SER A 33 -0.67 -19.50 0.74
CA SER A 33 0.07 -18.25 0.51
C SER A 33 -0.40 -17.09 1.40
N VAL A 34 -1.60 -17.17 1.98
CA VAL A 34 -2.25 -16.07 2.71
C VAL A 34 -1.43 -15.61 3.91
N VAL A 35 -1.00 -16.53 4.79
CA VAL A 35 -0.22 -16.14 5.98
C VAL A 35 1.17 -15.60 5.61
N PRO A 36 1.96 -16.23 4.72
CA PRO A 36 3.23 -15.68 4.24
C PRO A 36 3.10 -14.27 3.65
N ILE A 37 2.15 -14.05 2.74
CA ILE A 37 1.93 -12.75 2.09
C ILE A 37 1.50 -11.71 3.13
N PHE A 38 0.55 -12.03 4.01
CA PHE A 38 0.12 -11.10 5.04
C PHE A 38 1.28 -10.71 5.98
N LYS A 39 2.12 -11.68 6.36
CA LYS A 39 3.31 -11.42 7.18
C LYS A 39 4.26 -10.46 6.46
N HIS A 40 4.55 -10.69 5.18
CA HIS A 40 5.41 -9.80 4.37
C HIS A 40 4.85 -8.36 4.34
N LEU A 41 3.55 -8.19 4.09
CA LEU A 41 2.90 -6.87 4.11
C LEU A 41 2.95 -6.19 5.49
N VAL A 42 2.87 -6.96 6.58
CA VAL A 42 3.07 -6.45 7.94
C VAL A 42 4.52 -6.01 8.15
N GLU A 43 5.51 -6.79 7.71
CA GLU A 43 6.93 -6.42 7.81
C GLU A 43 7.23 -5.12 7.06
N ILE A 44 6.67 -4.93 5.86
CA ILE A 44 6.74 -3.67 5.11
C ILE A 44 6.13 -2.53 5.92
N ARG A 45 4.93 -2.72 6.49
CA ARG A 45 4.28 -1.69 7.32
C ARG A 45 5.10 -1.35 8.56
N GLN A 46 5.74 -2.34 9.18
CA GLN A 46 6.62 -2.14 10.34
C GLN A 46 7.84 -1.31 9.96
N ALA A 47 8.46 -1.56 8.81
CA ALA A 47 9.56 -0.74 8.28
C ALA A 47 9.10 0.71 8.02
N LEU A 48 7.85 0.91 7.58
CA LEU A 48 7.26 2.23 7.38
C LEU A 48 6.82 2.95 8.67
N LEU A 49 6.79 2.29 9.83
CA LEU A 49 6.25 2.90 11.07
C LEU A 49 6.89 4.25 11.43
N PRO A 50 8.22 4.45 11.33
CA PRO A 50 8.82 5.77 11.61
C PRO A 50 8.29 6.86 10.68
N TYR A 51 8.04 6.54 9.41
CA TYR A 51 7.39 7.45 8.47
C TYR A 51 5.93 7.70 8.85
N ILE A 52 5.15 6.64 9.07
CA ILE A 52 3.72 6.73 9.42
C ILE A 52 3.53 7.57 10.69
N TRP A 53 4.39 7.42 11.70
CA TRP A 53 4.33 8.19 12.92
C TRP A 53 4.60 9.69 12.69
N ARG A 54 5.63 10.03 11.91
CA ARG A 54 5.92 11.42 11.52
C ARG A 54 4.75 12.04 10.76
N GLU A 55 4.12 11.30 9.86
CA GLU A 55 2.97 11.78 9.11
C GLU A 55 1.71 11.93 9.98
N ALA A 56 1.54 11.11 11.02
CA ALA A 56 0.47 11.28 11.99
C ALA A 56 0.66 12.54 12.84
N GLN A 57 1.89 12.82 13.30
CA GLN A 57 2.22 14.06 14.00
C GLN A 57 1.98 15.28 13.11
N TYR A 58 2.49 15.25 11.88
CA TYR A 58 2.26 16.33 10.91
C TYR A 58 0.76 16.54 10.63
N SER A 59 -0.02 15.46 10.54
CA SER A 59 -1.47 15.53 10.34
C SER A 59 -2.17 16.22 11.51
N ALA A 60 -1.78 15.92 12.75
CA ALA A 60 -2.32 16.56 13.95
C ALA A 60 -1.95 18.06 14.05
N GLU A 61 -0.75 18.44 13.62
CA GLU A 61 -0.28 19.82 13.68
C GLU A 61 -0.85 20.70 12.56
N SER A 62 -0.93 20.18 11.34
CA SER A 62 -1.30 20.94 10.14
C SER A 62 -2.78 20.82 9.74
N GLY A 63 -3.48 19.81 10.24
CA GLY A 63 -4.82 19.43 9.77
C GLY A 63 -4.82 18.71 8.42
N GLN A 64 -3.66 18.49 7.80
CA GLN A 64 -3.59 17.76 6.53
C GLN A 64 -3.83 16.27 6.74
N PRO A 65 -4.75 15.60 6.01
CA PRO A 65 -4.98 14.17 6.17
C PRO A 65 -3.75 13.33 5.79
N MET A 66 -3.52 12.24 6.52
CA MET A 66 -2.49 11.24 6.16
C MET A 66 -2.80 10.51 4.86
N MET A 67 -4.07 10.40 4.45
CA MET A 67 -4.47 9.77 3.20
C MET A 67 -5.28 10.77 2.40
N ARG A 68 -4.83 11.09 1.19
CA ARG A 68 -5.42 12.13 0.34
C ARG A 68 -5.69 11.56 -1.04
N ALA A 69 -6.94 11.59 -1.48
CA ALA A 69 -7.32 11.14 -2.81
C ALA A 69 -6.57 11.94 -3.88
N LEU A 70 -5.90 11.25 -4.80
CA LEU A 70 -5.13 11.91 -5.85
C LEU A 70 -6.05 12.62 -6.85
N GLN A 71 -7.22 12.05 -7.11
CA GLN A 71 -8.20 12.55 -8.06
C GLN A 71 -8.71 13.97 -7.74
N LEU A 72 -8.53 14.45 -6.51
CA LEU A 72 -8.87 15.83 -6.13
C LEU A 72 -7.98 16.88 -6.82
N THR A 73 -6.75 16.51 -7.19
CA THR A 73 -5.79 17.39 -7.86
C THR A 73 -5.47 16.93 -9.27
N GLU A 74 -5.64 15.65 -9.58
CA GLU A 74 -5.32 15.03 -10.86
C GLU A 74 -6.53 14.26 -11.40
N PRO A 75 -7.41 14.87 -12.22
CA PRO A 75 -8.65 14.26 -12.70
C PRO A 75 -8.49 12.91 -13.40
N GLU A 76 -7.34 12.69 -14.04
CA GLU A 76 -6.95 11.48 -14.76
C GLU A 76 -6.66 10.29 -13.83
N ALA A 77 -6.39 10.54 -12.54
CA ALA A 77 -6.08 9.48 -11.60
C ALA A 77 -7.33 8.66 -11.24
N SER A 78 -7.12 7.36 -11.01
CA SER A 78 -8.17 6.48 -10.47
C SER A 78 -8.64 6.98 -9.09
N PRO A 79 -9.94 6.85 -8.76
CA PRO A 79 -10.48 7.24 -7.45
C PRO A 79 -9.86 6.48 -6.28
N TYR A 80 -9.20 5.35 -6.55
CA TYR A 80 -8.53 4.53 -5.56
C TYR A 80 -7.06 4.91 -5.35
N GLN A 81 -6.47 5.75 -6.21
CA GLN A 81 -5.09 6.22 -6.04
C GLN A 81 -5.03 7.36 -5.02
N TYR A 82 -4.03 7.32 -4.14
CA TYR A 82 -3.92 8.28 -3.05
C TYR A 82 -2.48 8.57 -2.66
N TYR A 83 -2.26 9.78 -2.17
CA TYR A 83 -1.08 10.07 -1.38
C TYR A 83 -1.22 9.48 0.02
N PHE A 84 -0.19 8.78 0.47
CA PHE A 84 -0.06 8.35 1.86
C PHE A 84 1.06 9.14 2.54
N GLY A 85 0.66 10.15 3.33
CA GLY A 85 1.52 11.19 3.84
C GLY A 85 1.98 12.14 2.75
N ARG A 86 3.17 12.70 2.93
CA ARG A 86 3.79 13.66 2.03
C ARG A 86 4.64 13.03 0.92
N SER A 87 5.08 11.78 1.09
CA SER A 87 6.11 11.18 0.23
C SER A 87 5.62 10.04 -0.67
N LEU A 88 4.64 9.27 -0.21
CA LEU A 88 4.21 8.06 -0.92
C LEU A 88 2.98 8.32 -1.79
N LEU A 89 3.02 7.83 -3.02
CA LEU A 89 1.89 7.65 -3.91
C LEU A 89 1.55 6.15 -3.96
N VAL A 90 0.32 5.80 -3.62
CA VAL A 90 -0.15 4.41 -3.54
C VAL A 90 -1.24 4.19 -4.58
N CYS A 91 -1.11 3.11 -5.37
CA CYS A 91 -2.09 2.74 -6.38
C CYS A 91 -2.59 1.30 -6.09
N PRO A 92 -3.61 1.14 -5.23
CA PRO A 92 -4.13 -0.18 -4.87
C PRO A 92 -4.77 -0.88 -6.07
N VAL A 93 -4.57 -2.19 -6.14
CA VAL A 93 -5.31 -3.09 -7.04
C VAL A 93 -6.62 -3.47 -6.37
N VAL A 94 -7.74 -3.02 -6.94
CA VAL A 94 -9.08 -3.23 -6.34
C VAL A 94 -9.99 -4.14 -7.16
N GLU A 95 -9.51 -4.58 -8.32
CA GLU A 95 -10.21 -5.55 -9.16
C GLU A 95 -9.57 -6.94 -9.02
N PRO A 96 -10.38 -8.02 -9.07
CA PRO A 96 -9.87 -9.38 -8.96
C PRO A 96 -9.03 -9.78 -10.18
N ASN A 97 -8.04 -10.66 -9.96
CA ASN A 97 -7.26 -11.36 -10.99
C ASN A 97 -6.51 -10.44 -11.97
N GLN A 98 -5.98 -9.32 -11.48
CA GLN A 98 -5.21 -8.38 -12.28
C GLN A 98 -3.72 -8.69 -12.18
N ALA A 99 -3.12 -9.05 -13.31
CA ALA A 99 -1.67 -9.27 -13.40
C ALA A 99 -0.90 -7.96 -13.60
N GLN A 100 -1.58 -6.93 -14.10
CA GLN A 100 -1.05 -5.60 -14.33
C GLN A 100 -2.06 -4.54 -13.91
N TRP A 101 -1.56 -3.36 -13.54
CA TRP A 101 -2.40 -2.26 -13.07
C TRP A 101 -1.90 -0.92 -13.58
N GLU A 102 -2.82 -0.05 -14.00
CA GLU A 102 -2.50 1.30 -14.47
C GLU A 102 -2.43 2.27 -13.29
N CYS A 103 -1.33 3.02 -13.22
CA CYS A 103 -1.03 4.00 -12.18
C CYS A 103 -0.77 5.36 -12.82
N TYR A 104 -1.50 6.40 -12.42
CA TYR A 104 -1.25 7.75 -12.91
C TYR A 104 -0.21 8.41 -12.01
N LEU A 105 0.89 8.87 -12.61
CA LEU A 105 1.96 9.56 -11.91
C LEU A 105 1.81 11.06 -12.16
N PRO A 106 1.60 11.89 -11.12
CA PRO A 106 1.56 13.35 -11.25
C PRO A 106 2.88 13.91 -11.77
N TYR A 107 2.87 15.12 -12.32
CA TYR A 107 4.09 15.74 -12.87
C TYR A 107 5.25 15.71 -11.85
N GLY A 108 6.43 15.24 -12.29
CA GLY A 108 7.59 15.06 -11.43
C GLY A 108 8.42 13.82 -11.79
N GLN A 109 9.13 13.28 -10.81
CA GLN A 109 9.85 12.01 -10.91
C GLN A 109 9.38 11.10 -9.77
N TRP A 110 9.18 9.82 -10.06
CA TRP A 110 8.62 8.85 -9.13
C TRP A 110 9.41 7.56 -9.17
N SER A 111 10.01 7.18 -8.05
CA SER A 111 10.73 5.91 -7.90
C SER A 111 9.80 4.86 -7.32
N SER A 112 9.77 3.68 -7.92
CA SER A 112 9.11 2.51 -7.39
C SER A 112 9.76 2.09 -6.06
N LEU A 113 8.94 1.81 -5.05
CA LEU A 113 9.40 1.37 -3.75
C LEU A 113 10.12 0.02 -3.82
N TRP A 114 9.79 -0.80 -4.82
CA TRP A 114 10.17 -2.22 -4.89
C TRP A 114 11.52 -2.45 -5.57
N ASP A 115 11.68 -1.95 -6.78
CA ASP A 115 12.85 -2.19 -7.64
C ASP A 115 13.70 -0.94 -7.86
N GLY A 116 13.23 0.23 -7.41
CA GLY A 116 13.90 1.51 -7.60
C GLY A 116 13.81 2.07 -9.01
N THR A 117 13.08 1.42 -9.92
CA THR A 117 12.82 1.95 -11.25
C THR A 117 12.15 3.32 -11.12
N THR A 118 12.70 4.31 -11.83
CA THR A 118 12.22 5.69 -11.77
C THR A 118 11.49 6.06 -13.05
N TYR A 119 10.33 6.66 -12.88
CA TYR A 119 9.43 7.05 -13.95
C TYR A 119 9.26 8.57 -13.99
N ALA A 120 9.16 9.12 -15.19
CA ALA A 120 8.70 10.49 -15.35
C ALA A 120 7.18 10.56 -15.07
N GLY A 121 6.77 11.61 -14.38
CA GLY A 121 5.37 11.92 -14.11
C GLY A 121 4.65 12.63 -15.26
N GLY A 122 3.40 13.01 -15.01
CA GLY A 122 2.47 13.58 -15.99
C GLY A 122 1.89 12.54 -16.96
N GLN A 123 1.89 11.26 -16.55
CA GLN A 123 1.46 10.15 -17.41
C GLN A 123 0.98 8.96 -16.58
N SER A 124 0.19 8.09 -17.21
CA SER A 124 -0.10 6.76 -16.71
C SER A 124 1.01 5.77 -17.08
N ILE A 125 1.34 4.87 -16.16
CA ILE A 125 2.21 3.73 -16.39
C ILE A 125 1.48 2.43 -16.05
N THR A 126 1.82 1.35 -16.74
CA THR A 126 1.34 0.01 -16.43
C THR A 126 2.44 -0.77 -15.73
N VAL A 127 2.14 -1.37 -14.58
CA VAL A 127 3.09 -2.13 -13.77
C VAL A 127 2.52 -3.50 -13.42
N ASP A 128 3.41 -4.46 -13.20
CA ASP A 128 3.04 -5.80 -12.76
C ASP A 128 2.59 -5.79 -11.30
N THR A 129 1.59 -6.62 -10.98
CA THR A 129 0.95 -6.67 -9.67
C THR A 129 0.92 -8.08 -9.09
N PRO A 130 2.08 -8.61 -8.67
CA PRO A 130 2.12 -9.87 -7.94
C PRO A 130 1.43 -9.73 -6.58
N LEU A 131 0.96 -10.85 -6.02
CA LEU A 131 0.09 -10.86 -4.83
C LEU A 131 0.75 -10.32 -3.55
N ASP A 132 2.09 -10.30 -3.49
CA ASP A 132 2.89 -9.89 -2.33
C ASP A 132 3.06 -8.37 -2.20
N ARG A 133 2.67 -7.59 -3.22
CA ARG A 133 2.82 -6.12 -3.21
C ARG A 133 1.78 -5.40 -4.05
N ILE A 134 1.66 -4.11 -3.80
CA ILE A 134 0.87 -3.18 -4.63
C ILE A 134 1.79 -2.09 -5.20
N PRO A 135 1.44 -1.43 -6.30
CA PRO A 135 2.23 -0.31 -6.79
C PRO A 135 2.32 0.84 -5.74
N VAL A 136 3.55 1.18 -5.38
CA VAL A 136 3.86 2.29 -4.46
C VAL A 136 5.07 3.03 -5.00
N PHE A 137 4.94 4.34 -5.09
CA PHE A 137 5.97 5.23 -5.60
C PHE A 137 6.28 6.32 -4.59
N TYR A 138 7.47 6.90 -4.70
CA TYR A 138 7.87 8.07 -3.92
C TYR A 138 8.68 9.03 -4.76
N ALA A 139 8.60 10.33 -4.47
CA ALA A 139 9.47 11.29 -5.12
C ALA A 139 10.92 11.08 -4.62
N PRO A 140 11.95 11.07 -5.49
CA PRO A 140 13.34 10.91 -5.07
C PRO A 140 13.73 11.88 -3.95
N GLY A 141 14.34 11.36 -2.88
CA GLY A 141 14.73 12.15 -1.70
C GLY A 141 13.60 12.55 -0.76
N SER A 142 12.34 12.18 -1.04
CA SER A 142 11.21 12.48 -0.15
C SER A 142 10.98 11.44 0.94
N LEU A 143 11.50 10.23 0.77
CA LEU A 143 11.41 9.13 1.73
C LEU A 143 12.82 8.82 2.26
N ASP A 144 12.86 8.42 3.53
CA ASP A 144 14.08 8.02 4.22
C ASP A 144 14.71 6.80 3.52
N GLU A 145 15.97 6.91 3.09
CA GLU A 145 16.66 5.86 2.34
C GLU A 145 16.86 4.59 3.19
N ASP A 146 16.96 4.72 4.52
CA ASP A 146 17.06 3.55 5.41
C ASP A 146 15.76 2.74 5.38
N ILE A 147 14.60 3.41 5.31
CA ILE A 147 13.29 2.76 5.17
C ILE A 147 13.20 2.04 3.83
N VAL A 148 13.63 2.70 2.74
CA VAL A 148 13.65 2.11 1.39
C VAL A 148 14.54 0.87 1.38
N HIS A 149 15.75 0.97 1.92
CA HIS A 149 16.70 -0.14 1.99
C HIS A 149 16.14 -1.31 2.80
N GLN A 150 15.55 -1.03 3.97
CA GLN A 150 14.93 -2.04 4.80
C GLN A 150 13.83 -2.80 4.04
N ILE A 151 12.91 -2.09 3.38
CA ILE A 151 11.81 -2.71 2.62
C ILE A 151 12.34 -3.60 1.50
N ARG A 152 13.32 -3.12 0.71
CA ARG A 152 13.90 -3.88 -0.41
C ARG A 152 14.75 -5.07 0.05
N SER A 153 15.19 -5.08 1.30
CA SER A 153 15.95 -6.19 1.91
C SER A 153 15.06 -7.30 2.49
N LEU A 154 13.75 -7.08 2.60
CA LEU A 154 12.82 -8.09 3.09
C LEU A 154 12.76 -9.27 2.12
N PRO A 155 12.71 -10.51 2.62
CA PRO A 155 12.53 -11.67 1.77
C PRO A 155 11.17 -11.60 1.06
N GLN A 156 11.17 -11.86 -0.25
CA GLN A 156 9.97 -12.09 -1.05
C GLN A 156 9.44 -13.51 -0.82
#